data_AF-A0A7W1LTJ9-F1
#
_entry.id   AF-A0A7W1LTJ9-F1
#
_cell.length_a   1.000
_cell.length_b   1.000
_cell.length_c   1.000
_cell.angle_alpha   90.00
_cell.angle_beta   90.00
_cell.angle_gamma   90.00
#
_symmetry.space_group_name_H-M   'P 1'
#
loop_
_entity.id
_entity.type
_entity.pdbx_description
1 polymer ?
#
loop_
_entity_poly.entity_id
_entity_poly.type
_entity_poly.pdbx_seq_one_letter_code
_entity_poly.pdbx_strand_id
1 'polypeptide(L)'
;ALVTLLHEDAVMSMPPYPLWLQGPSDIAGWFLGTGIVCKGSRLVATRANGGAAFAAYHVDPAGGWSPWSLQLIEVRDGLISGHHNFLNTELLEQFGLPARLD
;
A
#
# COMPACT_ATOMS: atom_id res chain seq x y z
N ALA A 1 -16.30 -1.83 -6.83
CA ALA A 1 -15.50 -1.52 -8.02
C ALA A 1 -14.01 -1.77 -7.78
N LEU A 2 -13.34 -1.16 -6.78
CA LEU A 2 -11.91 -1.39 -6.57
C LEU A 2 -11.54 -2.88 -6.32
N VAL A 3 -12.38 -3.59 -5.57
CA VAL A 3 -12.21 -5.02 -5.25
C VAL A 3 -12.18 -5.92 -6.50
N THR A 4 -12.82 -5.50 -7.61
CA THR A 4 -12.84 -6.30 -8.85
C THR A 4 -11.53 -6.20 -9.63
N LEU A 5 -10.58 -5.36 -9.19
CA LEU A 5 -9.22 -5.29 -9.75
C LEU A 5 -8.28 -6.32 -9.10
N LEU A 6 -8.70 -6.96 -8.01
CA LEU A 6 -7.93 -7.99 -7.32
C LEU A 6 -8.14 -9.34 -8.01
N HIS A 7 -7.07 -10.11 -8.14
CA HIS A 7 -7.15 -11.52 -8.49
C HIS A 7 -7.88 -12.30 -7.36
N GLU A 8 -8.53 -13.40 -7.68
CA GLU A 8 -9.30 -14.20 -6.70
C GLU A 8 -8.43 -14.73 -5.55
N ASP A 9 -7.14 -14.97 -5.80
CA ASP A 9 -6.15 -15.45 -4.84
C ASP A 9 -5.18 -14.33 -4.38
N ALA A 10 -5.52 -13.07 -4.64
CA ALA A 10 -4.64 -11.93 -4.38
C ALA A 10 -4.16 -11.92 -2.92
N VAL A 11 -2.88 -11.68 -2.73
CA VAL A 11 -2.28 -11.61 -1.39
C VAL A 11 -2.06 -10.17 -1.00
N MET A 12 -2.45 -9.81 0.22
CA MET A 12 -1.98 -8.58 0.86
C MET A 12 -1.13 -8.91 2.08
N SER A 13 0.04 -8.29 2.17
CA SER A 13 0.92 -8.43 3.34
C SER A 13 1.44 -7.08 3.80
N MET A 14 1.93 -7.02 5.05
CA MET A 14 2.42 -5.78 5.64
C MET A 14 3.69 -5.99 6.48
N PRO A 15 4.84 -6.31 5.86
CA PRO A 15 6.09 -6.46 6.59
C PRO A 15 6.46 -5.17 7.37
N PRO A 16 6.96 -5.29 8.61
CA PRO A 16 7.36 -6.52 9.29
C PRO A 16 6.24 -7.21 10.09
N TYR A 17 5.01 -6.69 10.07
CA TYR A 17 3.90 -7.34 10.75
C TYR A 17 3.59 -8.69 10.09
N PRO A 18 3.25 -9.73 10.88
CA PRO A 18 2.82 -11.03 10.37
C PRO A 18 1.37 -10.98 9.85
N LEU A 19 1.03 -9.94 9.09
CA LEU A 19 -0.26 -9.81 8.42
C LEU A 19 -0.16 -10.44 7.03
N TRP A 20 -1.04 -11.40 6.78
CA TRP A 20 -1.21 -12.03 5.48
C TRP A 20 -2.70 -12.27 5.25
N LEU A 21 -3.25 -11.59 4.25
CA LEU A 21 -4.65 -11.75 3.83
C LEU A 21 -4.68 -12.33 2.44
N GLN A 22 -5.72 -13.10 2.14
CA GLN A 22 -5.89 -13.73 0.84
C GLN A 22 -7.29 -13.49 0.28
N GLY A 23 -7.31 -13.08 -0.97
CA GLY A 23 -8.50 -12.90 -1.76
C GLY A 23 -9.22 -11.56 -1.53
N PRO A 24 -10.14 -11.19 -2.44
CA PRO A 24 -10.71 -9.85 -2.47
C PRO A 24 -11.57 -9.50 -1.24
N SER A 25 -12.24 -10.49 -0.64
CA SER A 25 -13.11 -10.28 0.53
C SER A 25 -12.32 -9.89 1.77
N ASP A 26 -11.26 -10.62 2.09
CA ASP A 26 -10.45 -10.38 3.30
C ASP A 26 -9.70 -9.05 3.20
N ILE A 27 -9.15 -8.75 2.01
CA ILE A 27 -8.50 -7.48 1.72
C ILE A 27 -9.48 -6.30 1.87
N ALA A 28 -10.70 -6.43 1.33
CA ALA A 28 -11.73 -5.41 1.50
C ALA A 28 -12.14 -5.25 2.97
N GLY A 29 -12.34 -6.36 3.68
CA GLY A 29 -12.66 -6.37 5.11
C GLY A 29 -11.59 -5.68 5.95
N TRP A 30 -10.31 -5.85 5.62
CA TRP A 30 -9.21 -5.15 6.28
C TRP A 30 -9.27 -3.64 6.07
N PHE A 31 -9.34 -3.16 4.82
CA PHE A 31 -9.36 -1.73 4.53
C PHE A 31 -10.61 -1.01 5.05
N LEU A 32 -11.73 -1.72 5.17
CA LEU A 32 -12.96 -1.17 5.75
C LEU A 32 -13.03 -1.33 7.28
N GLY A 33 -12.18 -2.18 7.86
CA GLY A 33 -12.09 -2.47 9.29
C GLY A 33 -10.81 -1.91 9.91
N THR A 34 -9.89 -2.79 10.29
CA THR A 34 -8.68 -2.42 11.06
C THR A 34 -7.75 -1.49 10.28
N GLY A 35 -7.66 -1.65 8.96
CA GLY A 35 -6.87 -0.81 8.07
C GLY A 35 -7.50 0.54 7.71
N ILE A 36 -8.66 0.90 8.28
CA ILE A 36 -9.38 2.14 7.94
C ILE A 36 -8.57 3.41 8.23
N VAL A 37 -7.52 3.32 9.06
CA VAL A 37 -6.57 4.41 9.32
C VAL A 37 -5.89 4.91 8.03
N CYS A 38 -5.80 4.08 7.00
CA CYS A 38 -5.27 4.46 5.69
C CYS A 38 -6.23 5.36 4.88
N LYS A 39 -7.45 5.62 5.37
CA LYS A 39 -8.43 6.46 4.69
C LYS A 39 -7.94 7.91 4.62
N GLY A 40 -7.95 8.47 3.42
CA GLY A 40 -7.48 9.84 3.17
C GLY A 40 -5.97 9.95 2.91
N SER A 41 -5.26 8.83 2.93
CA SER A 41 -3.85 8.78 2.54
C SER A 41 -3.64 9.19 1.09
N ARG A 42 -2.45 9.73 0.80
CA ARG A 42 -1.99 10.02 -0.56
C ARG A 42 -0.99 8.97 -1.02
N LEU A 43 -1.05 8.67 -2.31
CA LEU A 43 -0.11 7.77 -2.97
C LEU A 43 0.73 8.56 -3.97
N VAL A 44 2.05 8.41 -3.90
CA VAL A 44 2.99 8.91 -4.89
C VAL A 44 3.53 7.72 -5.67
N ALA A 45 3.32 7.71 -6.99
CA ALA A 45 3.76 6.63 -7.85
C ALA A 45 5.29 6.57 -7.93
N THR A 46 5.84 5.35 -7.89
CA THR A 46 7.26 5.05 -8.08
C THR A 46 7.42 3.67 -8.72
N ARG A 47 8.64 3.13 -8.76
CA ARG A 47 8.93 1.78 -9.23
C ARG A 47 9.87 1.09 -8.26
N ALA A 48 9.60 -0.17 -7.96
CA ALA A 48 10.46 -1.02 -7.14
C ALA A 48 10.48 -2.43 -7.73
N ASN A 49 11.63 -3.11 -7.66
CA ASN A 49 11.82 -4.48 -8.17
C ASN A 49 11.31 -4.70 -9.61
N GLY A 50 11.45 -3.68 -10.47
CA GLY A 50 10.99 -3.73 -11.87
C GLY A 50 9.47 -3.55 -12.07
N GLY A 51 8.68 -3.55 -10.99
CA GLY A 51 7.22 -3.43 -11.01
C GLY A 51 6.69 -2.05 -10.65
N ALA A 52 5.37 -1.96 -10.53
CA ALA A 52 4.67 -0.78 -10.04
C ALA A 52 4.77 -0.70 -8.53
N ALA A 53 5.03 0.49 -8.01
CA ALA A 53 5.05 0.74 -6.58
C ALA A 53 4.47 2.12 -6.25
N PHE A 54 4.05 2.29 -5.00
CA PHE A 54 3.54 3.56 -4.50
C PHE A 54 4.09 3.83 -3.12
N ALA A 55 4.54 5.06 -2.87
CA ALA A 55 4.73 5.52 -1.51
C ALA A 55 3.42 6.05 -0.95
N ALA A 56 3.03 5.51 0.19
CA ALA A 56 1.85 5.92 0.91
C ALA A 56 2.22 6.91 2.01
N TYR A 57 1.42 7.97 2.09
CA TYR A 57 1.52 9.00 3.11
C TYR A 57 0.19 9.10 3.84
N HIS A 58 0.20 8.92 5.16
CA HIS A 58 -0.97 9.02 6.02
C HIS A 58 -1.28 10.47 6.33
N VAL A 59 -2.58 10.76 6.53
CA VAL A 59 -3.00 12.08 7.03
C VAL A 59 -2.29 12.34 8.36
N ASP A 60 -1.59 13.46 8.45
CA ASP A 60 -0.88 13.86 9.67
C ASP A 60 -1.78 14.78 10.52
N PRO A 61 -1.95 14.51 11.83
CA PRO A 61 -2.66 15.40 12.74
C PRO A 61 -2.09 16.83 12.81
N ALA A 62 -0.79 17.02 12.52
CA ALA A 62 -0.14 18.33 12.42
C ALA A 62 -0.41 19.03 11.06
N GLY A 63 -1.20 18.42 10.18
CA GLY A 63 -1.53 18.90 8.84
C GLY A 63 -0.65 18.27 7.76
N GLY A 64 -1.14 18.15 6.52
CA GLY A 64 -0.42 17.47 5.43
C GLY A 64 -0.46 15.95 5.53
N TRP A 65 0.54 15.27 4.94
CA TRP A 65 0.66 13.81 4.99
C TRP A 65 2.08 13.34 5.31
N SER A 66 2.21 12.47 6.31
CA SER A 66 3.47 11.88 6.78
C SER A 66 3.72 10.50 6.18
N PRO A 67 4.98 10.12 5.95
CA PRO A 67 5.34 8.88 5.26
C PRO A 67 4.88 7.67 6.08
N TRP A 68 4.37 6.65 5.39
CA TRP A 68 3.82 5.47 6.03
C TRP A 68 4.40 4.16 5.50
N SER A 69 4.35 3.94 4.19
CA SER A 69 4.80 2.67 3.61
C SER A 69 5.22 2.79 2.16
N LEU A 70 6.05 1.84 1.73
CA LEU A 70 6.26 1.54 0.32
C LEU A 70 5.40 0.35 -0.06
N GLN A 71 4.48 0.55 -0.99
CA GLN A 71 3.57 -0.45 -1.51
C GLN A 71 4.13 -1.02 -2.80
N LEU A 72 4.39 -2.33 -2.85
CA LEU A 72 4.67 -3.06 -4.10
C LEU A 72 3.37 -3.70 -4.60
N ILE A 73 3.11 -3.53 -5.89
CA ILE A 73 1.95 -4.10 -6.57
C ILE A 73 2.42 -5.13 -7.59
N GLU A 74 1.98 -6.36 -7.42
CA GLU A 74 2.16 -7.43 -8.39
C GLU A 74 0.91 -7.56 -9.24
N VAL A 75 1.09 -7.74 -10.54
CA VAL A 75 0.00 -7.87 -11.50
C VAL A 75 0.18 -9.16 -12.29
N ARG A 76 -0.88 -9.97 -12.35
CA ARG A 76 -0.97 -11.18 -13.14
C ARG A 76 -2.28 -11.14 -13.94
N ASP A 77 -2.19 -11.39 -15.24
CA ASP A 77 -3.34 -11.41 -16.16
C ASP A 77 -4.22 -10.14 -16.09
N GLY A 78 -3.59 -8.99 -15.87
CA GLY A 78 -4.27 -7.69 -15.76
C GLY A 78 -4.95 -7.41 -14.42
N LEU A 79 -4.83 -8.31 -13.44
CA LEU A 79 -5.38 -8.17 -12.09
C LEU A 79 -4.25 -8.08 -11.05
N ILE A 80 -4.52 -7.43 -9.92
CA ILE A 80 -3.58 -7.32 -8.81
C ILE A 80 -3.52 -8.68 -8.09
N SER A 81 -2.38 -9.35 -8.15
CA SER A 81 -2.13 -10.62 -7.45
C SER A 81 -1.41 -10.42 -6.11
N GLY A 82 -0.73 -9.29 -5.92
CA GLY A 82 0.04 -8.99 -4.73
C GLY A 82 -0.02 -7.52 -4.35
N HIS A 83 -0.24 -7.23 -3.07
CA HIS A 83 -0.20 -5.91 -2.47
C HIS A 83 0.61 -5.93 -1.17
N HIS A 84 1.88 -5.54 -1.26
CA HIS A 84 2.83 -5.67 -0.15
C HIS A 84 3.18 -4.31 0.41
N ASN A 85 2.85 -4.08 1.68
CA ASN A 85 3.02 -2.79 2.36
C ASN A 85 4.24 -2.86 3.29
N PHE A 86 5.40 -2.41 2.80
CA PHE A 86 6.62 -2.35 3.62
C PHE A 86 6.61 -1.07 4.46
N LEU A 87 6.55 -1.21 5.78
CA LEU A 87 6.41 -0.08 6.70
C LEU A 87 7.73 0.62 7.05
N ASN A 88 8.83 0.25 6.40
CA ASN A 88 10.11 0.93 6.61
C ASN A 88 10.13 2.25 5.82
N THR A 89 9.73 3.34 6.46
CA THR A 89 9.62 4.68 5.84
C THR A 89 10.95 5.24 5.37
N GLU A 90 12.08 4.82 5.96
CA GLU A 90 13.43 5.18 5.52
C GLU A 90 13.70 4.76 4.06
N LEU A 91 12.99 3.75 3.56
CA LEU A 91 13.08 3.35 2.16
C LEU A 91 12.63 4.47 1.22
N LEU A 92 11.61 5.26 1.59
CA LEU A 92 11.06 6.29 0.70
C LEU A 92 12.13 7.31 0.28
N GLU A 93 13.02 7.69 1.20
CA GLU A 93 14.15 8.57 0.91
C GLU A 93 15.11 7.95 -0.12
N GLN A 94 15.36 6.64 -0.03
CA GLN A 94 16.19 5.91 -0.99
C GLN A 94 15.57 5.86 -2.40
N PHE A 95 14.25 5.98 -2.50
CA PHE A 95 13.52 6.13 -3.76
C PHE A 95 13.44 7.59 -4.23
N GLY A 96 14.10 8.54 -3.55
CA GLY A 96 14.07 9.97 -3.88
C GLY A 96 12.70 10.62 -3.66
N LEU A 97 11.87 10.03 -2.80
CA LEU A 97 10.53 10.51 -2.53
C LEU A 97 10.52 11.56 -1.41
N PRO A 98 9.53 12.47 -1.37
CA PRO A 98 9.44 13.50 -0.34
C PRO A 98 9.37 12.90 1.07
N ALA A 99 10.03 13.53 2.04
CA ALA A 99 9.92 13.15 3.45
C ALA A 99 8.53 13.43 4.04
N ARG A 100 7.73 14.31 3.39
CA ARG A 100 6.36 14.67 3.76
C ARG A 100 5.65 15.29 2.57
N LEU A 101 4.31 15.32 2.60
CA LEU A 101 3.48 16.08 1.66
C LEU A 101 2.70 17.18 2.41
N ASP A 102 2.39 18.26 1.70
CA ASP A 102 1.61 19.41 2.21
C ASP A 102 0.18 19.44 1.65
#